data_AF-A0A5E4QWR4-F1
#
_entry.id   AF-A0A5E4QWR4-F1
#
_cell.length_a   1.000
_cell.length_b   1.000
_cell.length_c   1.000
_cell.angle_alpha   90.00
_cell.angle_beta   90.00
_cell.angle_gamma   90.00
#
_symmetry.space_group_name_H-M   'P 1'
#
loop_
_entity.id
_entity.type
_entity.pdbx_description
1 polymer ?
#
loop_
_entity_poly.entity_id
_entity_poly.type
_entity_poly.pdbx_seq_one_letter_code
_entity_poly.pdbx_strand_id
1 'polypeptide(L)'
;VVGFPDVYAYRVYSKQRCNPSEHTSTLANDRSINWAEQLFSKNRVKRALLPDPERGLYRVKRVENTTTDYVRQRCRQPLFNDELWSYEWYLQDTRTDRMLPRLDLNVLPVYAMGFNGQGVRVSILDDGIEHNHTDLRDNYDAEISWDSNDRDSDPYPRPDQMRSNSHGTRCAGEVM
;
A
#
# COMPACT_ATOMS: atom_id res chain seq x y z
N VAL A 1 -22.59 2.59 9.08
CA VAL A 1 -21.18 2.17 9.08
C VAL A 1 -21.05 1.19 10.21
N VAL A 2 -21.05 -0.09 9.88
CA VAL A 2 -21.03 -1.18 10.86
C VAL A 2 -19.56 -1.42 11.14
N GLY A 3 -19.08 -0.91 12.28
CA GLY A 3 -17.72 -1.15 12.75
C GLY A 3 -17.58 -2.56 13.32
N PHE A 4 -16.34 -2.91 13.68
CA PHE A 4 -16.02 -4.12 14.44
C PHE A 4 -16.91 -4.27 15.69
N PRO A 5 -17.09 -5.49 16.23
CA PRO A 5 -17.74 -5.69 17.51
C PRO A 5 -17.10 -4.75 18.55
N ASP A 6 -17.93 -4.05 19.31
CA ASP A 6 -17.55 -3.03 20.31
C ASP A 6 -16.95 -1.71 19.77
N VAL A 7 -17.07 -1.42 18.47
CA VAL A 7 -16.63 -0.14 17.87
C VAL A 7 -17.82 0.65 17.33
N TYR A 8 -18.14 1.76 18.00
CA TYR A 8 -19.22 2.67 17.61
C TYR A 8 -18.66 3.91 16.92
N ALA A 9 -19.03 4.13 15.65
CA ALA A 9 -18.70 5.35 14.92
C ALA A 9 -19.93 6.30 14.88
N TYR A 10 -19.80 7.47 15.48
CA TYR A 10 -20.86 8.48 15.49
C TYR A 10 -21.00 9.16 14.12
N ARG A 11 -22.22 9.15 13.55
CA ARG A 11 -22.50 9.84 12.29
C ARG A 11 -22.73 11.33 12.56
N VAL A 12 -22.08 12.17 11.77
CA VAL A 12 -22.11 13.64 11.91
C VAL A 12 -23.54 14.15 11.68
N TYR A 13 -24.22 14.53 12.76
CA TYR A 13 -25.38 15.42 12.68
C TYR A 13 -24.90 16.87 12.58
N SER A 14 -25.68 17.69 11.89
CA SER A 14 -25.40 19.05 11.48
C SER A 14 -24.80 19.94 12.59
N LYS A 15 -23.60 20.45 12.31
CA LYS A 15 -22.93 21.65 12.86
C LYS A 15 -23.52 22.22 14.17
N GLN A 16 -23.03 21.73 15.29
CA GLN A 16 -22.60 22.61 16.37
C GLN A 16 -21.08 22.49 16.48
N ARG A 17 -20.37 23.62 16.53
CA ARG A 17 -18.95 23.65 16.88
C ARG A 17 -18.83 23.32 18.37
N CYS A 18 -19.00 22.06 18.71
CA CYS A 18 -18.68 21.55 20.04
C CYS A 18 -17.18 21.39 20.15
N ASN A 19 -16.61 21.85 21.25
CA ASN A 19 -15.17 21.80 21.44
C ASN A 19 -14.78 20.32 21.66
N PRO A 20 -13.90 19.72 20.84
CA PRO A 20 -13.60 18.28 20.92
C PRO A 20 -13.24 17.79 22.34
N SER A 21 -12.60 18.65 23.13
CA SER A 21 -12.20 18.41 24.52
C SER A 21 -13.39 18.16 25.47
N GLU A 22 -14.51 18.83 25.25
CA GLU A 22 -15.72 18.67 26.08
C GLU A 22 -16.33 17.29 25.86
N HIS A 23 -16.30 16.79 24.62
CA HIS A 23 -16.90 15.51 24.28
C HIS A 23 -16.13 14.32 24.85
N THR A 24 -14.79 14.38 24.80
CA THR A 24 -13.92 13.37 25.41
C THR A 24 -14.10 13.34 26.92
N SER A 25 -14.28 14.51 27.55
CA SER A 25 -14.52 14.61 28.99
C SER A 25 -15.86 13.98 29.38
N THR A 26 -16.92 14.18 28.60
CA THR A 26 -18.22 13.52 28.81
C THR A 26 -18.11 12.00 28.71
N LEU A 27 -17.37 11.50 27.71
CA LEU A 27 -17.15 10.06 27.52
C LEU A 27 -16.31 9.44 28.64
N ALA A 28 -15.28 10.15 29.10
CA ALA A 28 -14.45 9.70 30.22
C ALA A 28 -15.22 9.64 31.56
N ASN A 29 -16.30 10.41 31.69
CA ASN A 29 -17.15 10.43 32.89
C ASN A 29 -18.31 9.44 32.84
N ASP A 30 -18.53 8.76 31.71
CA ASP A 30 -19.59 7.75 31.58
C ASP A 30 -19.16 6.42 32.23
N ARG A 31 -19.99 5.91 33.14
CA ARG A 31 -19.71 4.67 33.88
C ARG A 31 -19.70 3.41 33.01
N SER A 32 -20.26 3.48 31.80
CA SER A 32 -20.27 2.39 30.83
C SER A 32 -19.01 2.35 29.94
N ILE A 33 -18.18 3.40 30.01
CA ILE A 33 -17.00 3.56 29.16
C ILE A 33 -15.76 3.30 30.00
N ASN A 34 -15.04 2.22 29.67
CA ASN A 34 -13.80 1.86 30.37
C ASN A 34 -12.66 2.85 30.10
N TRP A 35 -12.62 3.45 28.90
CA TRP A 35 -11.60 4.42 28.50
C TRP A 35 -12.02 5.19 27.24
N ALA A 36 -11.62 6.46 27.15
CA ALA A 36 -11.77 7.29 25.96
C ALA A 36 -10.54 8.20 25.80
N GLU A 37 -9.93 8.19 24.62
CA GLU A 37 -8.84 9.10 24.24
C GLU A 37 -9.21 9.88 22.98
N GLN A 38 -8.95 11.18 23.02
CA GLN A 38 -9.10 12.03 21.86
C GLN A 38 -7.90 11.90 20.93
N LEU A 39 -8.12 11.45 19.70
CA LEU A 39 -7.09 11.48 18.68
C LEU A 39 -6.95 12.89 18.11
N PHE A 40 -5.72 13.41 18.14
CA PHE A 40 -5.37 14.69 17.51
C PHE A 40 -4.76 14.43 16.13
N SER A 41 -5.14 15.25 15.16
CA SER A 41 -4.48 15.28 13.86
C SER A 41 -2.98 15.53 14.05
N LYS A 42 -2.15 14.52 13.81
CA LYS A 42 -0.71 14.69 13.80
C LYS A 42 -0.30 15.28 12.44
N ASN A 43 0.34 16.44 12.46
CA ASN A 43 0.97 16.99 11.27
C ASN A 43 2.09 16.05 10.84
N ARG A 44 1.89 15.33 9.74
CA ARG A 44 2.93 14.48 9.15
C ARG A 44 3.93 15.38 8.44
N VAL A 45 5.09 15.55 9.05
CA VAL A 45 6.25 16.12 8.35
C VAL A 45 6.94 14.96 7.64
N LYS A 46 7.16 15.11 6.32
CA LYS A 46 7.98 14.15 5.56
C LYS A 46 9.33 14.07 6.29
N ARG A 47 9.73 12.87 6.72
CA ARG A 47 11.05 12.66 7.33
C ARG A 47 12.10 12.94 6.25
N ALA A 48 12.54 14.20 6.16
CA ALA A 48 13.75 14.55 5.44
C ALA A 48 14.92 14.20 6.35
N LEU A 49 15.98 13.62 5.77
CA LEU A 49 17.30 13.66 6.40
C LEU A 49 17.55 15.13 6.77
N LEU A 50 17.81 15.43 8.04
CA LEU A 50 18.18 16.79 8.44
C LEU A 50 19.36 17.21 7.56
N PRO A 51 19.25 18.28 6.75
CA PRO A 51 20.39 18.74 5.99
C PRO A 51 21.41 19.25 6.99
N ASP A 52 22.61 18.68 6.95
CA ASP A 52 23.80 19.26 7.54
C ASP A 52 23.91 20.73 7.07
N PRO A 53 23.88 21.73 7.97
CA PRO A 53 23.79 23.14 7.59
C PRO A 53 24.99 23.64 6.77
N GLU A 54 26.09 22.88 6.73
CA GLU A 54 27.25 23.20 5.87
C GLU A 54 27.20 22.51 4.50
N ARG A 55 26.30 21.55 4.27
CA ARG A 55 26.13 20.90 2.97
C ARG A 55 25.11 21.66 2.15
N GLY A 56 25.59 22.40 1.15
CA GLY A 56 24.73 22.99 0.11
C GLY A 56 23.73 21.97 -0.43
N LEU A 57 22.46 22.38 -0.58
CA LEU A 57 21.41 21.52 -1.11
C LEU A 57 21.59 21.33 -2.62
N TYR A 58 22.38 20.32 -3.02
CA TYR A 58 22.40 19.84 -4.39
C TYR A 58 21.39 18.70 -4.56
N ARG A 59 20.70 18.68 -5.71
CA ARG A 59 19.93 17.51 -6.14
C ARG A 59 20.93 16.35 -6.28
N VAL A 60 20.97 15.48 -5.28
CA VAL A 60 21.73 14.23 -5.35
C VAL A 60 21.07 13.36 -6.41
N LYS A 61 21.59 13.39 -7.65
CA LYS A 61 21.51 12.20 -8.50
C LYS A 61 22.16 11.10 -7.66
N ARG A 62 21.43 10.04 -7.33
CA ARG A 62 21.92 8.91 -6.54
C ARG A 62 23.26 8.49 -7.12
N VAL A 63 24.35 8.89 -6.47
CA VAL A 63 25.70 8.55 -6.92
C VAL A 63 25.83 7.06 -6.70
N GLU A 64 26.08 6.34 -7.78
CA GLU A 64 26.29 4.90 -7.78
C GLU A 64 27.51 4.61 -6.93
N ASN A 65 27.31 4.04 -5.73
CA ASN A 65 28.41 3.36 -5.07
C ASN A 65 28.82 2.18 -5.97
N THR A 66 30.11 2.17 -6.28
CA THR A 66 30.82 1.33 -7.26
C THR A 66 30.73 -0.18 -7.00
N THR A 67 30.01 -0.60 -5.96
CA THR A 67 29.68 -2.01 -5.67
C THR A 67 28.53 -2.55 -6.50
N THR A 68 27.74 -1.69 -7.13
CA THR A 68 26.56 -2.10 -7.93
C THR A 68 26.94 -2.69 -9.30
N ASP A 69 28.17 -2.50 -9.76
CA ASP A 69 28.62 -2.97 -11.08
C ASP A 69 28.76 -4.50 -11.16
N TYR A 70 29.02 -5.19 -10.04
CA TYR A 70 29.12 -6.66 -10.02
C TYR A 70 27.77 -7.36 -10.27
N VAL A 71 26.64 -6.71 -9.99
CA VAL A 71 25.30 -7.26 -10.27
C VAL A 71 24.92 -7.10 -11.75
N ARG A 72 25.46 -6.07 -12.43
CA ARG A 72 25.09 -5.71 -13.81
C ARG A 72 25.47 -6.77 -14.85
N GLN A 73 26.47 -7.60 -14.59
CA GLN A 73 27.00 -8.54 -15.59
C GLN A 73 26.25 -9.88 -15.65
N ARG A 74 25.29 -10.14 -14.76
CA ARG A 74 24.53 -11.41 -14.71
C ARG A 74 23.13 -11.40 -15.33
N CYS A 75 22.60 -10.26 -15.76
CA CYS A 75 21.23 -10.19 -16.27
C CYS A 75 21.17 -10.39 -17.79
N ARG A 76 21.51 -11.58 -18.27
CA ARG A 76 21.09 -12.04 -19.62
C ARG A 76 19.86 -12.95 -19.56
N GLN A 77 19.45 -13.37 -18.37
CA GLN A 77 18.23 -14.13 -18.13
C GLN A 77 17.30 -13.26 -17.28
N PRO A 78 15.99 -13.22 -17.60
CA PRO A 78 15.03 -12.52 -16.78
C PRO A 78 14.97 -13.20 -15.40
N LEU A 79 14.84 -12.39 -14.34
CA LEU A 79 14.73 -12.89 -12.96
C LEU A 79 13.43 -13.68 -12.74
N PHE A 80 12.40 -13.30 -13.48
CA PHE A 80 11.08 -13.90 -13.49
C PHE A 80 10.75 -14.39 -14.91
N ASN A 81 9.88 -15.38 -15.03
CA ASN A 81 9.48 -15.97 -16.31
C ASN A 81 8.13 -15.44 -16.83
N ASP A 82 7.59 -14.39 -16.20
CA ASP A 82 6.34 -13.75 -16.59
C ASP A 82 6.46 -13.08 -17.96
N GLU A 83 5.44 -13.32 -18.81
CA GLU A 83 5.42 -12.81 -20.18
C GLU A 83 5.45 -11.28 -20.24
N LEU A 84 4.87 -10.62 -19.23
CA LEU A 84 4.76 -9.17 -19.15
C LEU A 84 5.88 -8.50 -18.35
N TRP A 85 6.83 -9.25 -17.78
CA TRP A 85 7.92 -8.73 -16.93
C TRP A 85 8.68 -7.55 -17.59
N SER A 86 8.93 -7.62 -18.91
CA SER A 86 9.64 -6.56 -19.62
C SER A 86 8.91 -5.22 -19.66
N TYR A 87 7.60 -5.20 -19.38
CA TYR A 87 6.78 -3.98 -19.36
C TYR A 87 6.70 -3.34 -17.97
N GLU A 88 7.17 -4.01 -16.92
CA GLU A 88 7.13 -3.56 -15.52
C GLU A 88 8.36 -2.71 -15.16
N TRP A 89 8.52 -1.61 -15.91
CA TRP A 89 9.67 -0.69 -15.79
C TRP A 89 9.87 -0.13 -14.37
N TYR A 90 8.81 -0.11 -13.56
CA TYR A 90 8.84 0.38 -12.18
C TYR A 90 9.51 -0.63 -11.22
N LEU A 91 9.56 -1.92 -11.57
CA LEU A 91 10.31 -2.93 -10.80
C LEU A 91 11.77 -3.03 -11.26
N GLN A 92 12.00 -2.92 -12.57
CA GLN A 92 13.33 -2.96 -13.17
C GLN A 92 13.48 -1.92 -14.29
N ASP A 93 14.41 -0.98 -14.11
CA ASP A 93 14.77 -0.04 -15.17
C ASP A 93 15.66 -0.73 -16.20
N THR A 94 15.11 -0.98 -17.39
CA THR A 94 15.80 -1.68 -18.50
C THR A 94 16.48 -0.72 -19.48
N ARG A 95 16.43 0.60 -19.25
CA ARG A 95 17.00 1.59 -20.16
C ARG A 95 18.53 1.50 -20.18
N THR A 96 19.10 1.64 -21.38
CA THR A 96 20.54 1.46 -21.63
C THR A 96 21.37 2.74 -21.43
N ASP A 97 20.73 3.90 -21.37
CA ASP A 97 21.41 5.18 -21.16
C ASP A 97 21.84 5.34 -19.70
N ARG A 98 23.14 5.17 -19.46
CA ARG A 98 23.76 5.24 -18.14
C ARG A 98 23.85 6.66 -17.57
N MET A 99 23.59 7.69 -18.36
CA MET A 99 23.59 9.08 -17.88
C MET A 99 22.27 9.48 -17.23
N LEU A 100 21.22 8.70 -17.47
CA LEU A 100 19.90 8.89 -16.87
C LEU A 100 19.84 8.30 -15.46
N PRO A 101 19.14 8.96 -14.53
CA PRO A 101 18.87 8.36 -13.23
C PRO A 101 17.97 7.13 -13.40
N ARG A 102 18.21 6.11 -12.57
CA ARG A 102 17.30 4.97 -12.42
C ARG A 102 15.93 5.47 -11.93
N LEU A 103 14.87 4.95 -12.54
CA LEU A 103 13.48 5.28 -12.20
C LEU A 103 12.70 4.11 -11.57
N ASP A 104 13.34 2.97 -11.36
CA ASP A 104 12.75 1.82 -10.67
C ASP A 104 12.66 2.00 -9.14
N LEU A 105 11.85 1.15 -8.52
CA LEU A 105 11.67 1.06 -7.07
C LEU A 105 12.86 0.40 -6.36
N ASN A 106 13.84 -0.12 -7.12
CA ASN A 106 15.01 -0.84 -6.62
C ASN A 106 14.64 -2.01 -5.68
N VAL A 107 13.64 -2.80 -6.07
CA VAL A 107 13.13 -3.96 -5.29
C VAL A 107 13.93 -5.24 -5.51
N LEU A 108 14.58 -5.41 -6.67
CA LEU A 108 15.30 -6.64 -7.01
C LEU A 108 16.38 -7.06 -5.99
N PRO A 109 17.20 -6.14 -5.43
CA PRO A 109 18.15 -6.52 -4.38
C PRO A 109 17.46 -7.06 -3.11
N VAL A 110 16.24 -6.61 -2.80
CA VAL A 110 15.46 -7.07 -1.64
C VAL A 110 14.95 -8.49 -1.89
N TYR A 111 14.48 -8.78 -3.10
CA TYR A 111 14.10 -10.13 -3.52
C TYR A 111 15.30 -11.09 -3.50
N ALA A 112 16.47 -10.63 -3.93
CA ALA A 112 17.71 -11.42 -3.87
C ALA A 112 18.17 -11.73 -2.43
N MET A 113 17.73 -10.95 -1.44
CA MET A 113 17.94 -11.26 -0.01
C MET A 113 16.92 -12.27 0.54
N GLY A 114 15.93 -12.69 -0.26
CA GLY A 114 14.87 -13.61 0.15
C GLY A 114 13.63 -12.95 0.73
N PHE A 115 13.51 -11.62 0.67
CA PHE A 115 12.33 -10.91 1.15
C PHE A 115 11.32 -10.70 0.01
N ASN A 116 10.29 -11.54 -0.05
CA ASN A 116 9.27 -11.54 -1.11
C ASN A 116 7.85 -11.29 -0.60
N GLY A 117 7.68 -10.92 0.68
CA GLY A 117 6.36 -10.71 1.29
C GLY A 117 5.73 -11.98 1.90
N GLN A 118 6.40 -13.14 1.85
CA GLN A 118 5.88 -14.36 2.48
C GLN A 118 5.55 -14.15 3.97
N GLY A 119 4.33 -14.53 4.35
CA GLY A 119 3.80 -14.36 5.72
C GLY A 119 3.18 -12.99 5.99
N VAL A 120 3.18 -12.07 5.02
CA VAL A 120 2.45 -10.80 5.09
C VAL A 120 1.09 -10.97 4.41
N ARG A 121 0.03 -10.54 5.09
CA ARG A 121 -1.33 -10.48 4.54
C ARG A 121 -1.68 -9.03 4.21
N VAL A 122 -2.18 -8.77 3.00
CA VAL A 122 -2.56 -7.44 2.52
C VAL A 122 -4.01 -7.48 2.03
N SER A 123 -4.85 -6.56 2.51
CA SER A 123 -6.23 -6.40 2.02
C SER A 123 -6.35 -5.14 1.18
N ILE A 124 -7.02 -5.27 0.03
CA ILE A 124 -7.33 -4.18 -0.90
C ILE A 124 -8.78 -3.75 -0.66
N LEU A 125 -9.00 -2.49 -0.28
CA LEU A 125 -10.34 -1.94 -0.03
C LEU A 125 -10.81 -1.20 -1.28
N ASP A 126 -11.56 -1.89 -2.14
CA ASP A 126 -11.87 -1.41 -3.49
C ASP A 126 -13.20 -1.97 -4.03
N ASP A 127 -13.36 -2.02 -5.35
CA ASP A 127 -14.55 -2.47 -6.09
C ASP A 127 -14.71 -4.00 -6.23
N GLY A 128 -13.76 -4.77 -5.70
CA GLY A 128 -13.75 -6.23 -5.70
C GLY A 128 -12.40 -6.79 -6.12
N ILE A 129 -12.23 -8.11 -6.01
CA ILE A 129 -11.04 -8.82 -6.49
C ILE A 129 -11.46 -10.10 -7.21
N GLU A 130 -11.02 -10.24 -8.45
CA GLU A 130 -11.17 -11.47 -9.24
C GLU A 130 -10.20 -12.53 -8.69
N HIS A 131 -10.57 -13.12 -7.55
CA HIS A 131 -9.71 -14.06 -6.81
C HIS A 131 -9.37 -15.34 -7.58
N ASN A 132 -10.09 -15.66 -8.66
CA ASN A 132 -9.81 -16.79 -9.54
C ASN A 132 -8.85 -16.45 -10.70
N HIS A 133 -8.37 -15.21 -10.80
CA HIS A 133 -7.40 -14.79 -11.81
C HIS A 133 -6.11 -15.61 -11.68
N THR A 134 -5.48 -15.98 -12.80
CA THR A 134 -4.29 -16.87 -12.81
C THR A 134 -3.15 -16.34 -11.96
N ASP A 135 -2.99 -15.02 -11.93
CA ASP A 135 -1.89 -14.35 -11.24
C ASP A 135 -2.22 -14.05 -9.76
N LEU A 136 -3.47 -14.25 -9.32
CA LEU A 136 -3.92 -13.91 -7.97
C LEU A 136 -4.33 -15.14 -7.14
N ARG A 137 -4.86 -16.18 -7.79
CA ARG A 137 -5.52 -17.32 -7.11
C ARG A 137 -4.63 -18.05 -6.10
N ASP A 138 -3.33 -18.13 -6.36
CA ASP A 138 -2.40 -18.88 -5.51
C ASP A 138 -2.01 -18.07 -4.25
N ASN A 139 -2.19 -16.74 -4.29
CA ASN A 139 -1.88 -15.81 -3.21
C ASN A 139 -3.13 -15.21 -2.53
N TYR A 140 -4.33 -15.59 -2.98
CA TYR A 140 -5.58 -15.11 -2.42
C TYR A 140 -5.85 -15.69 -1.03
N ASP A 141 -6.35 -14.84 -0.12
CA ASP A 141 -6.70 -15.23 1.25
C ASP A 141 -8.15 -14.81 1.57
N ALA A 142 -9.02 -15.81 1.72
CA ALA A 142 -10.43 -15.61 2.02
C ALA A 142 -10.68 -15.10 3.46
N GLU A 143 -9.78 -15.34 4.41
CA GLU A 143 -9.96 -14.92 5.81
C GLU A 143 -9.86 -13.40 5.98
N ILE A 144 -9.18 -12.73 5.05
CA ILE A 144 -8.99 -11.27 5.04
C ILE A 144 -9.77 -10.58 3.92
N SER A 145 -10.75 -11.28 3.35
CA SER A 145 -11.59 -10.84 2.24
C SER A 145 -13.07 -10.78 2.64
N TRP A 146 -13.77 -9.73 2.21
CA TRP A 146 -15.18 -9.53 2.54
C TRP A 146 -15.85 -8.57 1.57
N ASP A 147 -17.03 -8.92 1.04
CA ASP A 147 -17.87 -7.99 0.31
C ASP A 147 -18.78 -7.23 1.28
N SER A 148 -18.47 -5.95 1.48
CA SER A 148 -19.28 -5.05 2.33
C SER A 148 -20.58 -4.58 1.66
N ASN A 149 -20.68 -4.65 0.33
CA ASN A 149 -21.86 -4.25 -0.43
C ASN A 149 -22.96 -5.29 -0.29
N ASP A 150 -22.60 -6.57 -0.48
CA ASP A 150 -23.55 -7.70 -0.42
C ASP A 150 -23.58 -8.41 0.94
N ARG A 151 -22.60 -8.10 1.80
CA ARG A 151 -22.45 -8.66 3.15
C ARG A 151 -22.23 -10.17 3.14
N ASP A 152 -21.37 -10.61 2.24
CA ASP A 152 -20.90 -11.98 2.17
C ASP A 152 -19.37 -12.05 2.07
N SER A 153 -18.83 -13.27 2.09
CA SER A 153 -17.40 -13.53 2.06
C SER A 153 -16.81 -13.59 0.64
N ASP A 154 -17.60 -13.35 -0.41
CA ASP A 154 -17.14 -13.46 -1.80
C ASP A 154 -16.89 -12.07 -2.39
N PRO A 155 -15.64 -11.58 -2.41
CA PRO A 155 -15.33 -10.24 -2.90
C PRO A 155 -15.30 -10.17 -4.44
N TYR A 156 -15.91 -11.12 -5.15
CA TYR A 156 -15.84 -11.20 -6.60
C TYR A 156 -16.47 -9.95 -7.24
N PRO A 157 -15.76 -9.26 -8.16
CA PRO A 157 -16.28 -8.05 -8.76
C PRO A 157 -17.50 -8.36 -9.61
N ARG A 158 -18.57 -7.60 -9.40
CA ARG A 158 -19.79 -7.75 -10.21
C ARG A 158 -19.48 -7.36 -11.66
N PRO A 159 -19.68 -8.26 -12.64
CA PRO A 159 -19.40 -7.95 -14.03
C PRO A 159 -20.39 -6.94 -14.56
N ASP A 160 -19.87 -5.87 -15.17
CA ASP A 160 -20.64 -4.86 -15.87
C ASP A 160 -20.12 -4.67 -17.30
N GLN A 161 -20.94 -4.08 -18.17
CA GLN A 161 -20.57 -3.87 -19.57
C GLN A 161 -19.35 -2.93 -19.72
N MET A 162 -19.10 -2.07 -18.73
CA MET A 162 -18.03 -1.06 -18.79
C MET A 162 -16.76 -1.48 -18.03
N ARG A 163 -16.72 -2.68 -17.44
CA ARG A 163 -15.62 -3.16 -16.58
C ARG A 163 -15.25 -2.15 -15.49
N SER A 164 -16.25 -1.49 -14.92
CA SER A 164 -16.06 -0.46 -13.88
C SER A 164 -15.49 -1.05 -12.60
N ASN A 165 -15.81 -2.32 -12.29
CA ASN A 165 -15.33 -3.04 -11.11
C ASN A 165 -14.01 -3.80 -11.34
N SER A 166 -13.06 -3.18 -12.04
CA SER A 166 -11.76 -3.80 -12.38
C SER A 166 -10.58 -3.18 -11.63
N HIS A 167 -10.83 -2.17 -10.80
CA HIS A 167 -9.78 -1.40 -10.15
C HIS A 167 -9.09 -2.22 -9.05
N GLY A 168 -9.86 -2.89 -8.20
CA GLY A 168 -9.32 -3.73 -7.12
C GLY A 168 -8.48 -4.91 -7.62
N THR A 169 -8.92 -5.62 -8.66
CA THR A 169 -8.12 -6.68 -9.30
C THR A 169 -6.79 -6.14 -9.84
N ARG A 170 -6.77 -4.96 -10.45
CA ARG A 170 -5.53 -4.32 -10.95
C ARG A 170 -4.60 -3.95 -9.81
N CYS A 171 -5.14 -3.31 -8.76
CA CYS A 171 -4.35 -2.96 -7.58
C CYS A 171 -3.81 -4.19 -6.85
N ALA A 172 -4.56 -5.30 -6.83
CA ALA A 172 -4.08 -6.56 -6.27
C ALA A 172 -2.90 -7.12 -7.07
N GLY A 173 -2.96 -7.08 -8.40
CA GLY A 173 -1.86 -7.51 -9.27
C GLY A 173 -0.56 -6.73 -9.09
N GLU A 174 -0.62 -5.46 -8.65
CA GLU A 174 0.58 -4.67 -8.34
C GLU A 174 1.29 -5.10 -7.04
N VAL A 175 0.62 -5.89 -6.18
CA VAL A 175 1.10 -6.28 -4.85
C VAL A 175 1.62 -7.72 -4.81
N MET A 176 1.07 -8.61 -5.63
CA MET A 176 1.26 -10.07 -5.53
C MET A 176 2.50 -10.62 -6.22
#